data_AF-A0A9P6XZ93-F1
#
_entry.id   AF-A0A9P6XZ93-F1
#
_cell.length_a   1.000
_cell.length_b   1.000
_cell.length_c   1.000
_cell.angle_alpha   90.00
_cell.angle_beta   90.00
_cell.angle_gamma   90.00
#
_symmetry.space_group_name_H-M   'P 1'
#
loop_
_entity.id
_entity.type
_entity.pdbx_description
1 polymer ?
#
loop_
_entity_poly.entity_id
_entity_poly.type
_entity_poly.pdbx_seq_one_letter_code
_entity_poly.pdbx_strand_id
1 'polypeptide(L)'
;MHTRGGAVHARVEENIENQITSVHASVAATEAALISEQHQLRERVKSLLAQASDLRQQIGYQQQAAEQKQRTLTKLRPLLKDGFVAEYQVQDLESALLDTRAQTSGLHRQLEDISQQQRETSRKLTSLEIDSELKIRASLSWW
;
A
#
# COMPACT_ATOMS: atom_id res chain seq x y z
N MET A 1 65.03 -20.17 19.00
CA MET A 1 64.63 -19.26 17.90
C MET A 1 63.19 -19.54 17.53
N HIS A 2 62.24 -18.80 18.11
CA HIS A 2 60.83 -18.87 17.69
C HIS A 2 60.69 -17.99 16.46
N THR A 3 60.32 -18.59 15.33
CA THR A 3 60.31 -17.94 14.02
C THR A 3 59.22 -16.88 13.98
N ARG A 4 59.65 -15.61 13.92
CA ARG A 4 58.80 -14.42 13.72
C ARG A 4 57.81 -14.57 12.55
N GLY A 5 58.13 -15.41 11.55
CA GLY A 5 57.24 -15.77 10.44
C GLY A 5 56.02 -16.61 10.84
N GLY A 6 56.16 -17.58 11.74
CA GLY A 6 55.04 -18.44 12.17
C GLY A 6 53.97 -17.67 12.95
N ALA A 7 54.38 -16.70 13.77
CA ALA A 7 53.45 -15.81 14.49
C ALA A 7 52.73 -14.81 13.56
N VAL A 8 53.37 -14.40 12.46
CA VAL A 8 52.74 -13.56 11.43
C VAL A 8 51.74 -14.36 10.62
N HIS A 9 52.08 -15.60 10.23
CA HIS A 9 51.16 -16.48 9.51
C HIS A 9 49.91 -16.82 10.33
N ALA A 10 50.06 -17.21 11.61
CA ALA A 10 48.92 -17.48 12.49
C ALA A 10 48.02 -16.26 12.68
N ARG A 11 48.60 -15.05 12.79
CA ARG A 11 47.83 -13.80 12.92
C ARG A 11 47.10 -13.42 11.63
N VAL A 12 47.66 -13.72 10.46
CA VAL A 12 47.00 -13.50 9.17
C VAL A 12 45.84 -14.47 9.00
N GLU A 13 46.02 -15.74 9.37
CA GLU A 13 44.99 -16.77 9.35
C GLU A 13 43.81 -16.41 10.27
N GLU A 14 44.08 -16.07 11.53
CA GLU A 14 43.08 -15.58 12.48
C GLU A 14 42.33 -14.33 11.96
N ASN A 15 43.05 -13.40 11.33
CA ASN A 15 42.43 -12.21 10.76
C ASN A 15 41.51 -12.54 9.56
N ILE A 16 41.90 -13.49 8.71
CA ILE A 16 41.06 -13.95 7.59
C ILE A 16 39.81 -14.66 8.13
N GLU A 17 39.94 -15.54 9.13
CA GLU A 17 38.80 -16.23 9.74
C GLU A 17 37.81 -15.24 10.38
N ASN A 18 38.32 -14.22 11.07
CA ASN A 18 37.50 -13.15 11.64
C ASN A 18 36.78 -12.34 10.54
N GLN A 19 37.47 -12.04 9.43
CA GLN A 19 36.86 -11.35 8.28
C GLN A 19 35.77 -12.21 7.63
N ILE A 20 36.01 -13.50 7.41
CA ILE A 20 35.01 -14.44 6.86
C ILE A 20 33.78 -14.50 7.77
N THR A 21 33.99 -14.65 9.07
CA THR A 21 32.89 -14.70 10.05
C THR A 21 32.08 -13.40 10.05
N SER A 22 32.76 -12.25 9.98
CA SER A 22 32.11 -10.94 9.91
C SER A 22 31.29 -10.78 8.61
N VAL A 23 31.84 -11.20 7.47
CA VAL A 23 31.12 -11.18 6.19
C VAL A 23 29.91 -12.11 6.22
N HIS A 24 30.04 -13.34 6.74
CA HIS A 24 28.91 -14.27 6.86
C HIS A 24 27.80 -13.70 7.76
N ALA A 25 28.16 -13.12 8.91
CA ALA A 25 27.18 -12.47 9.78
C ALA A 25 26.49 -11.28 9.08
N SER A 26 27.24 -10.49 8.32
CA SER A 26 26.70 -9.37 7.55
C SER A 26 25.73 -9.86 6.46
N VAL A 27 26.08 -10.91 5.72
CA VAL A 27 25.21 -11.52 4.70
C VAL A 27 23.92 -12.02 5.34
N ALA A 28 24.00 -12.82 6.41
CA ALA A 28 22.83 -13.33 7.11
C ALA A 28 21.91 -12.22 7.62
N ALA A 29 22.48 -11.13 8.14
CA ALA A 29 21.71 -9.96 8.55
C ALA A 29 21.00 -9.28 7.38
N THR A 30 21.67 -9.13 6.23
CA THR A 30 21.06 -8.55 5.02
C THR A 30 19.94 -9.42 4.45
N GLU A 31 20.08 -10.74 4.49
CA GLU A 31 19.04 -11.67 4.05
C GLU A 31 17.80 -11.60 4.94
N ALA A 32 18.00 -11.59 6.27
CA ALA A 32 16.91 -11.44 7.21
C ALA A 32 16.17 -10.10 7.02
N ALA A 33 16.90 -9.02 6.77
CA ALA A 33 16.32 -7.71 6.49
C ALA A 33 15.48 -7.72 5.20
N LEU A 34 15.98 -8.35 4.13
CA LEU A 34 15.27 -8.47 2.86
C LEU A 34 13.96 -9.26 3.00
N ILE A 35 14.01 -10.40 3.70
CA ILE A 35 12.83 -11.23 3.99
C ILE A 35 11.79 -10.42 4.77
N SER A 36 12.24 -9.65 5.77
CA SER A 36 11.38 -8.78 6.56
C SER A 36 10.73 -7.69 5.70
N GLU A 37 11.49 -7.01 4.84
CA GLU A 37 10.97 -5.97 3.94
C GLU A 37 9.94 -6.54 2.96
N GLN A 38 10.22 -7.69 2.33
CA GLN A 38 9.27 -8.37 1.45
C GLN A 38 7.97 -8.71 2.18
N HIS A 39 8.06 -9.21 3.42
CA HIS A 39 6.89 -9.50 4.24
C HIS A 39 6.07 -8.23 4.52
N GLN A 40 6.72 -7.14 4.92
CA GLN A 40 6.07 -5.85 5.17
C GLN A 40 5.37 -5.30 3.92
N LEU A 41 6.01 -5.38 2.75
CA LEU A 41 5.41 -4.94 1.49
C LEU A 41 4.18 -5.80 1.11
N ARG A 42 4.24 -7.12 1.29
CA ARG A 42 3.10 -8.01 1.06
C ARG A 42 1.92 -7.67 1.97
N GLU A 43 2.17 -7.45 3.25
CA GLU A 43 1.13 -7.04 4.20
C GLU A 43 0.57 -5.66 3.87
N ARG A 44 1.42 -4.73 3.41
CA ARG A 44 0.97 -3.40 2.95
C ARG A 44 0.06 -3.52 1.73
N VAL A 45 0.38 -4.35 0.75
CA VAL A 45 -0.47 -4.59 -0.43
C VAL A 45 -1.83 -5.16 -0.01
N LYS A 46 -1.86 -6.15 0.90
CA LYS A 46 -3.11 -6.72 1.43
C LYS A 46 -3.96 -5.65 2.13
N SER A 47 -3.33 -4.83 2.97
CA SER A 47 -4.02 -3.75 3.69
C SER A 47 -4.61 -2.71 2.72
N LEU A 48 -3.87 -2.32 1.67
CA LEU A 48 -4.37 -1.40 0.65
C LEU A 48 -5.54 -1.98 -0.15
N LEU A 49 -5.51 -3.28 -0.46
CA LEU A 49 -6.62 -3.97 -1.11
C LEU A 49 -7.88 -3.97 -0.23
N ALA A 50 -7.74 -4.23 1.07
CA ALA A 50 -8.85 -4.15 2.02
C ALA A 50 -9.44 -2.74 2.09
N GLN A 51 -8.58 -1.71 2.26
CA GLN A 51 -9.01 -0.30 2.28
C GLN A 51 -9.73 0.10 0.98
N ALA A 52 -9.25 -0.34 -0.18
CA ALA A 52 -9.90 -0.09 -1.45
C ALA A 52 -11.29 -0.76 -1.55
N SER A 53 -11.43 -1.97 -1.01
CA SER A 53 -12.72 -2.68 -0.94
C SER A 53 -13.72 -1.91 -0.07
N ASP A 54 -13.30 -1.48 1.12
CA ASP A 54 -14.15 -0.74 2.05
C ASP A 54 -14.60 0.60 1.45
N LEU A 55 -13.68 1.34 0.81
CA LEU A 55 -14.02 2.58 0.11
C LEU A 55 -15.02 2.35 -1.03
N ARG A 56 -14.88 1.27 -1.81
CA ARG A 56 -15.85 0.95 -2.87
C ARG A 56 -17.25 0.68 -2.31
N GLN A 57 -17.34 0.01 -1.16
CA GLN A 57 -18.62 -0.19 -0.46
C GLN A 57 -19.21 1.14 0.01
N GLN A 58 -18.39 2.00 0.64
CA GLN A 58 -18.84 3.33 1.07
C GLN A 58 -19.33 4.19 -0.10
N ILE A 59 -18.62 4.17 -1.23
CA ILE A 59 -19.05 4.85 -2.46
C ILE A 59 -20.42 4.32 -2.90
N GLY A 60 -20.61 3.00 -2.90
CA GLY A 60 -21.90 2.39 -3.24
C GLY A 60 -23.05 2.89 -2.35
N TYR A 61 -22.84 2.95 -1.03
CA TYR A 61 -23.84 3.49 -0.11
C TYR A 61 -24.15 4.97 -0.36
N GLN A 62 -23.12 5.78 -0.61
CA GLN A 62 -23.30 7.21 -0.89
C GLN A 62 -24.02 7.47 -2.22
N GLN A 63 -23.73 6.67 -3.25
CA GLN A 63 -24.44 6.72 -4.54
C GLN A 63 -25.92 6.37 -4.36
N GLN A 64 -26.24 5.30 -3.62
CA GLN A 64 -27.63 4.94 -3.32
C GLN A 64 -28.35 6.05 -2.55
N ALA A 65 -27.69 6.65 -1.55
CA ALA A 65 -28.25 7.76 -0.80
C ALA A 65 -28.51 9.00 -1.68
N ALA A 66 -27.62 9.30 -2.62
CA ALA A 66 -27.81 10.38 -3.59
C ALA A 66 -28.98 10.10 -4.54
N GLU A 67 -29.09 8.87 -5.06
CA GLU A 67 -30.22 8.47 -5.91
C GLU A 67 -31.56 8.56 -5.17
N GLN A 68 -31.60 8.17 -3.89
CA GLN A 68 -32.81 8.29 -3.09
C GLN A 68 -33.22 9.75 -2.91
N LYS A 69 -32.28 10.64 -2.56
CA LYS A 69 -32.54 12.08 -2.46
C LYS A 69 -33.03 12.66 -3.79
N GLN A 70 -32.40 12.30 -4.90
CA GLN A 70 -32.80 12.72 -6.25
C GLN A 70 -34.23 12.26 -6.60
N ARG A 71 -34.59 11.01 -6.25
CA ARG A 71 -35.95 10.50 -6.44
C ARG A 71 -36.97 11.27 -5.59
N THR A 72 -36.64 11.56 -4.34
CA THR A 72 -37.50 12.36 -3.47
C THR A 72 -37.68 13.79 -4.00
N LEU A 73 -36.61 14.46 -4.44
CA LEU A 73 -36.69 15.78 -5.07
C LEU A 73 -37.60 15.79 -6.30
N THR A 74 -37.51 14.76 -7.13
CA THR A 74 -38.36 14.62 -8.33
C THR A 74 -39.84 14.57 -7.97
N LYS A 75 -40.19 13.98 -6.82
CA LYS A 75 -41.56 13.93 -6.29
C LYS A 75 -41.99 15.22 -5.59
N LEU A 76 -41.08 15.91 -4.91
CA LEU A 76 -41.39 17.14 -4.17
C LEU A 76 -41.53 18.37 -5.08
N ARG A 77 -40.79 18.46 -6.18
CA ARG A 77 -40.85 19.60 -7.12
C ARG A 77 -42.26 19.91 -7.65
N PRO A 78 -43.08 18.96 -8.10
CA PRO A 78 -44.46 19.26 -8.49
C PRO A 78 -45.31 19.71 -7.28
N LEU A 79 -45.15 19.07 -6.12
CA LEU A 79 -45.88 19.44 -4.90
C LEU A 79 -45.53 20.84 -4.40
N LEU A 80 -44.30 21.30 -4.61
CA LEU A 80 -43.88 22.68 -4.35
C LEU A 80 -44.63 23.66 -5.26
N LYS A 81 -44.75 23.36 -6.56
CA LYS A 81 -45.51 24.20 -7.50
C LYS A 81 -46.98 24.32 -7.12
N ASP A 82 -47.54 23.25 -6.58
CA ASP A 82 -48.93 23.19 -6.13
C ASP A 82 -49.11 23.75 -4.71
N GLY A 83 -48.03 24.21 -4.04
CA GLY A 83 -48.07 24.82 -2.70
C GLY A 83 -48.22 23.82 -1.54
N PHE A 84 -48.12 22.52 -1.80
CA PHE A 84 -48.25 21.47 -0.78
C PHE A 84 -46.96 21.22 0.03
N VAL A 85 -45.83 21.77 -0.41
CA VAL A 85 -44.51 21.60 0.22
C VAL A 85 -43.83 22.96 0.31
N ALA A 86 -43.13 23.22 1.41
CA ALA A 86 -42.42 24.48 1.60
C ALA A 86 -41.10 24.51 0.80
N GLU A 87 -40.76 25.67 0.24
CA GLU A 87 -39.56 25.85 -0.59
C GLU A 87 -38.27 25.47 0.16
N TYR A 88 -38.18 25.80 1.45
CA TYR A 88 -37.02 25.46 2.27
C TYR A 88 -36.77 23.94 2.35
N GLN A 89 -37.81 23.10 2.31
CA GLN A 89 -37.67 21.64 2.38
C GLN A 89 -37.06 21.09 1.09
N VAL A 90 -37.37 21.70 -0.05
CA VAL A 90 -36.78 21.34 -1.34
C VAL A 90 -35.33 21.81 -1.39
N GLN A 91 -35.04 23.04 -0.96
CA GLN A 91 -33.68 23.59 -0.92
C GLN A 91 -32.75 22.80 0.01
N ASP A 92 -33.24 22.42 1.20
CA ASP A 92 -32.48 21.59 2.15
C ASP A 92 -32.11 20.24 1.54
N LEU A 93 -33.07 19.59 0.87
CA LEU A 93 -32.82 18.30 0.22
C LEU A 93 -31.90 18.42 -1.01
N GLU A 94 -31.97 19.52 -1.77
CA GLU A 94 -31.02 19.82 -2.85
C GLU A 94 -29.60 20.01 -2.31
N SER A 95 -29.45 20.74 -1.21
CA SER A 95 -28.17 20.97 -0.54
C SER A 95 -27.58 19.66 -0.02
N ALA A 96 -28.39 18.85 0.68
CA ALA A 96 -27.98 17.53 1.16
C ALA A 96 -27.58 16.58 0.02
N LEU A 97 -28.20 16.69 -1.16
CA LEU A 97 -27.82 15.92 -2.35
C LEU A 97 -26.46 16.38 -2.90
N LEU A 98 -26.21 17.69 -2.97
CA LEU A 98 -24.92 18.22 -3.40
C LEU A 98 -23.81 17.78 -2.46
N ASP A 99 -24.03 17.85 -1.14
CA ASP A 99 -23.09 17.39 -0.14
C ASP A 99 -22.77 15.90 -0.29
N THR A 100 -23.81 15.07 -0.48
CA THR A 100 -23.64 13.62 -0.72
C THR A 100 -22.77 13.37 -1.96
N ARG A 101 -22.98 14.11 -3.05
CA ARG A 101 -22.19 13.99 -4.28
C ARG A 101 -20.75 14.46 -4.09
N ALA A 102 -20.53 15.54 -3.36
CA ALA A 102 -19.21 16.04 -3.03
C ALA A 102 -18.42 15.03 -2.20
N GLN A 103 -19.05 14.44 -1.17
CA GLN A 103 -18.47 13.37 -0.37
C GLN A 103 -18.13 12.15 -1.23
N THR A 104 -19.03 11.73 -2.12
CA THR A 104 -18.79 10.62 -3.06
C THR A 104 -17.57 10.89 -3.94
N SER A 105 -17.44 12.11 -4.47
CA SER A 105 -16.26 12.49 -5.26
C SER A 105 -14.97 12.46 -4.42
N GLY A 106 -15.03 12.84 -3.15
CA GLY A 106 -13.90 12.74 -2.23
C GLY A 106 -13.45 11.28 -2.02
N LEU A 107 -14.40 10.37 -1.83
CA LEU A 107 -14.12 8.92 -1.71
C LEU A 107 -13.49 8.35 -2.99
N HIS A 108 -13.93 8.78 -4.17
CA HIS A 108 -13.32 8.37 -5.43
C HIS A 108 -11.85 8.79 -5.54
N ARG A 109 -11.50 10.01 -5.10
CA ARG A 109 -10.10 10.46 -5.08
C ARG A 109 -9.25 9.61 -4.13
N GLN A 110 -9.76 9.34 -2.92
CA GLN A 110 -9.08 8.47 -1.96
C GLN A 110 -8.85 7.06 -2.51
N LEU A 111 -9.83 6.51 -3.25
CA LEU A 111 -9.69 5.21 -3.90
C LEU A 111 -8.61 5.22 -4.98
N GLU A 112 -8.48 6.31 -5.74
CA GLU A 112 -7.44 6.48 -6.74
C GLU A 112 -6.05 6.56 -6.10
N ASP A 113 -5.91 7.32 -5.00
CA ASP A 113 -4.67 7.44 -4.23
C ASP A 113 -4.23 6.06 -3.69
N ILE A 114 -5.16 5.30 -3.09
CA ILE A 114 -4.88 3.93 -2.61
C ILE A 114 -4.47 3.01 -3.76
N SER A 115 -5.12 3.15 -4.92
CA SER A 115 -4.77 2.35 -6.10
C SER A 115 -3.38 2.70 -6.63
N GLN A 116 -2.96 3.96 -6.55
CA GLN A 116 -1.60 4.38 -6.87
C GLN A 116 -0.59 3.78 -5.90
N GLN A 117 -0.81 3.94 -4.59
CA GLN A 117 0.05 3.36 -3.55
C GLN A 117 0.17 1.84 -3.68
N GLN A 118 -0.92 1.16 -4.03
CA GLN A 118 -0.90 -0.29 -4.25
C GLN A 118 0.02 -0.65 -5.43
N ARG A 119 -0.10 0.05 -6.56
CA ARG A 119 0.76 -0.19 -7.74
C ARG A 119 2.24 0.04 -7.42
N GLU A 120 2.55 1.11 -6.69
CA GLU A 120 3.92 1.41 -6.28
C GLU A 120 4.49 0.35 -5.33
N THR A 121 3.71 -0.05 -4.33
CA THR A 121 4.11 -1.09 -3.37
C THR A 121 4.32 -2.43 -4.07
N SER A 122 3.43 -2.82 -4.97
CA SER A 122 3.56 -4.05 -5.75
C SER A 122 4.79 -4.01 -6.66
N ARG A 123 5.07 -2.88 -7.34
CA ARG A 123 6.28 -2.73 -8.15
C ARG A 123 7.55 -2.89 -7.32
N LYS A 124 7.59 -2.29 -6.13
CA LYS A 124 8.73 -2.41 -5.21
C LYS A 124 8.92 -3.85 -4.73
N LEU A 125 7.82 -4.56 -4.43
CA LEU A 125 7.88 -5.97 -4.06
C LEU A 125 8.47 -6.82 -5.21
N THR A 126 7.94 -6.64 -6.42
CA THR A 126 8.42 -7.38 -7.60
C THR A 126 9.89 -7.08 -7.91
N SER A 127 10.34 -5.84 -7.77
CA SER A 127 11.76 -5.52 -7.98
C SER A 127 12.66 -6.22 -6.96
N LEU A 128 12.26 -6.26 -5.69
CA LEU A 128 13.02 -6.96 -4.64
C LEU A 128 13.04 -8.48 -4.85
N GLU A 129 11.95 -9.05 -5.34
CA GLU A 129 11.87 -10.48 -5.68
C GLU A 129 12.82 -10.82 -6.85
N ILE A 130 12.80 -10.03 -7.94
CA ILE A 130 13.70 -10.21 -9.08
C ILE A 130 15.17 -10.05 -8.68
N ASP A 131 15.50 -9.01 -7.90
CA ASP A 131 16.88 -8.78 -7.44
C ASP A 131 17.39 -9.93 -6.57
N SER A 132 16.52 -10.52 -5.75
CA SER A 132 16.85 -11.69 -4.93
C SER A 132 17.13 -12.94 -5.78
N GLU A 133 16.34 -13.17 -6.83
CA GLU A 133 16.53 -14.29 -7.75
C GLU A 133 17.81 -14.16 -8.58
N LEU A 134 18.12 -12.94 -9.06
CA LEU A 134 19.33 -12.67 -9.82
C LEU A 134 20.60 -12.88 -8.98
N LYS A 135 20.59 -12.50 -7.70
CA LYS A 135 21.69 -12.77 -6.78
C LYS A 135 21.91 -14.26 -6.55
N ILE A 136 20.84 -15.04 -6.39
CA ILE A 136 20.93 -16.51 -6.22
C ILE A 136 21.49 -17.17 -7.49
N ARG A 137 21.07 -16.72 -8.68
CA ARG A 137 21.61 -17.25 -9.94
C ARG A 137 23.09 -16.89 -10.14
N ALA A 138 23.50 -15.68 -9.78
CA ALA A 138 24.88 -15.25 -9.88
C ALA A 138 25.79 -16.03 -8.91
N SER A 139 25.34 -16.37 -7.71
CA SER A 139 26.12 -17.21 -6.79
C SER A 139 26.24 -18.65 -7.27
N LEU A 140 25.25 -19.18 -7.99
CA LEU A 140 25.28 -20.53 -8.55
C LEU A 140 26.11 -20.65 -9.84
N SER A 141 26.39 -19.57 -10.57
CA SER A 141 27.21 -19.63 -11.81
C SER A 141 28.71 -19.55 -11.57
N TRP A 142 29.15 -19.42 -10.31
CA TRP A 142 30.55 -19.36 -9.89
C TRP A 142 31.02 -20.64 -9.18
N TRP A 143 30.22 -21.70 -9.23
CA TRP A 143 30.53 -23.06 -8.81
C TRP A 143 30.39 -24.02 -10.00
#